data_AF-A0A4Y2WDY3-F1
#
_entry.id   AF-A0A4Y2WDY3-F1
#
_cell.length_a   1.000
_cell.length_b   1.000
_cell.length_c   1.000
_cell.angle_alpha   90.00
_cell.angle_beta   90.00
_cell.angle_gamma   90.00
#
_symmetry.space_group_name_H-M   'P 1'
#
loop_
_entity.id
_entity.type
_entity.pdbx_description
1 polymer ?
#
loop_
_entity_poly.entity_id
_entity_poly.type
_entity_poly.pdbx_seq_one_letter_code
_entity_poly.pdbx_strand_id
1 'polypeptide(L)'
;MADLPRSRVQPSRVFSRVGTDYAGPFLIKPRRGRGTQRMKCYICVFVCFTTKAVHIEIVGDLTSEAFIAALKRFICRRGKPTEIHSDCGTNFIAADRELRRVVASFRKDEPVNKFFMEESIKWKFNPPAAPHFGGLWEAAVKSAKLHLKRTIGKQILTYEEFLTLIIQIEACLNSRPLCPISEDPSELAVLTPGHFIIGTALTTIPEENLLDEKISSLKRWKLTQQLFQSFWKRWSSEYITSLQRRNKWQKSQQNVKLNDLVLLKDDNIPPLHWKLGRVTQVYPSGDDQVRVVLVKTANGLLKRPIHKLSVLPIEN
;
A
#
# COMPACT_ATOMS: atom_id res chain seq x y z
N MET A 1 13.91 13.05 19.12
CA MET A 1 13.05 12.74 17.97
C MET A 1 12.46 14.04 17.49
N ALA A 2 12.51 14.34 16.18
CA ALA A 2 11.75 15.47 15.65
C ALA A 2 10.28 15.09 15.60
N ASP A 3 9.39 16.01 15.99
CA ASP A 3 7.95 15.78 15.95
C ASP A 3 7.50 15.38 14.54
N LEU A 4 6.57 14.42 14.46
CA LEU A 4 5.94 14.08 13.19
C LEU A 4 5.24 15.34 12.64
N PRO A 5 5.41 15.66 11.34
CA PRO A 5 4.77 16.83 10.76
C PRO A 5 3.26 16.82 11.05
N ARG A 6 2.66 17.97 11.43
CA ARG A 6 1.21 18.08 11.72
C ARG A 6 0.32 17.46 10.63
N SER A 7 0.79 17.48 9.38
CA SER A 7 0.13 16.83 8.24
C SER A 7 -0.09 15.33 8.40
N ARG A 8 0.66 14.65 9.28
CA ARG A 8 0.57 13.21 9.58
C ARG A 8 -0.37 12.85 10.73
N VAL A 9 -0.62 13.78 11.66
CA VAL A 9 -1.28 13.48 12.94
C VAL A 9 -2.71 14.00 13.01
N GLN A 10 -3.06 14.97 12.16
CA GLN A 10 -4.42 15.49 12.11
C GLN A 10 -5.33 14.54 11.30
N PRO A 11 -6.44 14.06 11.89
CA PRO A 11 -7.44 13.28 11.16
C PRO A 11 -7.93 14.03 9.92
N SER A 12 -8.07 13.30 8.81
CA SER A 12 -8.61 13.84 7.57
C SER A 12 -9.23 12.72 6.74
N ARG A 13 -10.07 13.09 5.76
CA ARG A 13 -10.61 12.14 4.80
C ARG A 13 -9.48 11.37 4.12
N VAL A 14 -9.74 10.11 3.76
CA VAL A 14 -8.77 9.31 2.98
C VAL A 14 -8.33 10.08 1.74
N PHE A 15 -7.03 10.03 1.43
CA PHE A 15 -6.42 10.74 0.32
C PHE A 15 -6.49 12.28 0.35
N SER A 16 -6.86 12.92 1.47
CA SER A 16 -6.78 14.39 1.59
C SER A 16 -5.34 14.90 1.48
N ARG A 17 -4.39 14.17 2.06
CA ARG A 17 -2.96 14.45 1.97
C ARG A 17 -2.25 13.22 1.45
N VAL A 18 -1.52 13.37 0.35
CA VAL A 18 -0.86 12.25 -0.33
C VAL A 18 0.60 12.51 -0.63
N GLY A 19 1.40 11.46 -0.59
CA GLY A 19 2.70 11.40 -1.24
C GLY A 19 2.55 10.72 -2.59
N THR A 20 3.23 11.21 -3.62
CA THR A 20 3.23 10.62 -4.96
C THR A 20 4.64 10.34 -5.45
N ASP A 21 4.80 9.22 -6.16
CA ASP A 21 6.09 8.77 -6.69
C ASP A 21 5.88 7.80 -7.87
N TYR A 22 6.86 7.72 -8.78
CA TYR A 22 6.85 6.86 -9.96
C TYR A 22 7.65 5.58 -9.77
N ALA A 23 7.16 4.46 -10.32
CA ALA A 23 7.92 3.23 -10.46
C ALA A 23 7.98 2.73 -11.90
N GLY A 24 9.07 2.07 -12.24
CA GLY A 24 9.31 1.51 -13.56
C GLY A 24 10.75 1.78 -14.02
N PRO A 25 11.01 1.64 -15.33
CA PRO A 25 10.06 1.21 -16.36
C PRO A 25 9.70 -0.28 -16.23
N PHE A 26 8.47 -0.62 -16.62
CA PHE A 26 8.01 -1.96 -16.94
C PHE A 26 7.89 -2.08 -18.45
N LEU A 27 8.23 -3.23 -19.01
CA LEU A 27 8.04 -3.50 -20.44
C LEU A 27 6.73 -4.26 -20.64
N ILE A 28 5.81 -3.64 -21.36
CA ILE A 28 4.50 -4.22 -21.69
C ILE A 28 4.31 -4.30 -23.20
N LYS A 29 3.28 -5.01 -23.65
CA LYS A 29 2.77 -4.95 -25.02
C LYS A 29 1.42 -4.23 -25.04
N PRO A 30 1.15 -3.34 -26.00
CA PRO A 30 -0.17 -2.72 -26.16
C PRO A 30 -1.29 -3.77 -26.29
N ARG A 31 -1.06 -4.80 -27.11
CA ARG A 31 -2.02 -5.88 -27.37
C ARG A 31 -1.32 -7.19 -27.73
N ARG A 32 -2.10 -8.26 -27.86
CA ARG A 32 -1.60 -9.53 -28.41
C ARG A 32 -1.43 -9.42 -29.93
N GLY A 33 -0.39 -10.04 -30.45
CA GLY A 33 -0.12 -10.10 -31.88
C GLY A 33 1.35 -10.29 -32.22
N ARG A 34 1.62 -10.96 -33.34
CA ARG A 34 2.96 -10.96 -33.96
C ARG A 34 3.32 -9.53 -34.37
N GLY A 35 4.60 -9.17 -34.27
CA GLY A 35 5.09 -7.83 -34.63
C GLY A 35 4.69 -6.69 -33.67
N THR A 36 3.88 -6.94 -32.63
CA THR A 36 3.55 -5.90 -31.65
C THR A 36 4.77 -5.54 -30.80
N GLN A 37 5.24 -4.31 -30.95
CA GLN A 37 6.41 -3.78 -30.26
C GLN A 37 6.15 -3.60 -28.77
N ARG A 38 7.21 -3.82 -27.99
CA ARG A 38 7.18 -3.60 -26.54
C ARG A 38 7.27 -2.10 -26.28
N MET A 39 6.53 -1.63 -25.30
CA MET A 39 6.59 -0.24 -24.86
C MET A 39 6.97 -0.17 -23.38
N LYS A 40 7.61 0.94 -22.99
CA LYS A 40 7.80 1.27 -21.59
C LYS A 40 6.46 1.69 -21.00
N CYS A 41 6.28 1.35 -19.76
CA CYS A 41 5.15 1.70 -18.94
C CYS A 41 5.66 2.02 -17.54
N TYR A 42 5.05 2.98 -16.88
CA TYR A 42 5.35 3.31 -15.51
C TYR A 42 4.07 3.23 -14.68
N ILE A 43 4.24 3.25 -13.37
CA ILE A 43 3.13 3.37 -12.44
C ILE A 43 3.34 4.63 -11.59
N CYS A 44 2.29 5.40 -11.39
CA CYS A 44 2.24 6.51 -10.45
C CYS A 44 1.52 6.01 -9.19
N VAL A 45 2.20 6.07 -8.05
CA VAL A 45 1.68 5.59 -6.77
C VAL A 45 1.31 6.80 -5.93
N PHE A 46 0.10 6.82 -5.39
CA PHE A 46 -0.38 7.79 -4.40
C PHE A 46 -0.56 7.10 -3.06
N VAL A 47 0.03 7.63 -1.99
CA VAL A 47 -0.09 7.08 -0.64
C VAL A 47 -0.69 8.11 0.30
N CYS A 48 -1.82 7.77 0.92
CA CYS A 48 -2.49 8.62 1.91
C CYS A 48 -1.65 8.73 3.19
N PHE A 49 -1.46 9.94 3.69
CA PHE A 49 -0.67 10.15 4.91
C PHE A 49 -1.41 9.75 6.18
N THR A 50 -2.75 9.90 6.20
CA THR A 50 -3.60 9.57 7.35
C THR A 50 -3.81 8.06 7.49
N THR A 51 -4.40 7.42 6.47
CA THR A 51 -4.81 6.00 6.57
C THR A 51 -3.78 5.03 5.99
N LYS A 52 -2.72 5.54 5.37
CA LYS A 52 -1.73 4.77 4.62
C LYS A 52 -2.33 4.01 3.41
N ALA A 53 -3.55 4.33 3.00
CA ALA A 53 -4.16 3.80 1.78
C ALA A 53 -3.31 4.10 0.54
N VAL A 54 -3.30 3.19 -0.42
CA VAL A 54 -2.53 3.28 -1.66
C VAL A 54 -3.48 3.35 -2.84
N HIS A 55 -3.15 4.17 -3.82
CA HIS A 55 -3.78 4.16 -5.14
C HIS A 55 -2.71 4.11 -6.22
N ILE A 56 -2.92 3.33 -7.28
CA ILE A 56 -1.93 3.11 -8.34
C ILE A 56 -2.55 3.40 -9.70
N GLU A 57 -1.89 4.28 -10.44
CA GLU A 57 -2.23 4.65 -11.81
C GLU A 57 -1.17 4.12 -12.77
N ILE A 58 -1.61 3.58 -13.91
CA ILE A 58 -0.71 3.23 -15.01
C ILE A 58 -0.49 4.47 -15.89
N VAL A 59 0.74 4.68 -16.35
CA VAL A 59 1.13 5.77 -17.24
C VAL A 59 2.06 5.28 -18.36
N GLY A 60 1.97 5.91 -19.53
CA GLY A 60 2.81 5.56 -20.69
C GLY A 60 4.24 6.11 -20.61
N ASP A 61 4.42 7.26 -19.96
CA ASP A 61 5.70 7.95 -19.88
C ASP A 61 5.85 8.73 -18.56
N LEU A 62 6.95 9.49 -18.45
CA LEU A 62 7.28 10.33 -17.29
C LEU A 62 7.12 11.82 -17.62
N THR A 63 6.23 12.19 -18.54
CA THR A 63 5.93 13.59 -18.83
C THR A 63 5.01 14.19 -17.76
N SER A 64 4.98 15.51 -17.67
CA SER A 64 4.06 16.24 -16.79
C SER A 64 2.60 16.03 -17.21
N GLU A 65 2.33 15.91 -18.52
CA GLU A 65 1.00 15.65 -19.07
C GLU A 65 0.48 14.27 -18.65
N ALA A 66 1.33 13.24 -18.74
CA ALA A 66 1.00 11.92 -18.26
C ALA A 66 0.75 11.89 -16.75
N PHE A 67 1.53 12.67 -15.97
CA PHE A 67 1.26 12.84 -14.54
C PHE A 67 -0.09 13.53 -14.30
N ILE A 68 -0.38 14.65 -14.96
CA ILE A 68 -1.65 15.37 -14.79
C ILE A 68 -2.83 14.46 -15.15
N ALA A 69 -2.71 13.64 -16.21
CA ALA A 69 -3.72 12.66 -16.57
C ALA A 69 -3.91 11.61 -15.46
N ALA A 70 -2.83 11.10 -14.86
CA ALA A 70 -2.90 10.19 -13.71
C ALA A 70 -3.53 10.85 -12.49
N LEU A 71 -3.15 12.10 -12.17
CA LEU A 71 -3.74 12.87 -11.09
C LEU A 71 -5.24 13.07 -11.29
N LYS A 72 -5.69 13.40 -12.51
CA LYS A 72 -7.12 13.52 -12.81
C LYS A 72 -7.87 12.20 -12.58
N ARG A 73 -7.33 11.07 -13.05
CA ARG A 73 -7.93 9.74 -12.79
C ARG A 73 -8.01 9.41 -11.30
N PHE A 74 -6.95 9.71 -10.55
CA PHE A 74 -6.93 9.58 -9.10
C PHE A 74 -8.00 10.44 -8.44
N ILE A 75 -8.09 11.73 -8.81
CA ILE A 75 -9.10 12.67 -8.28
C ILE A 75 -10.51 12.17 -8.57
N CYS A 76 -10.81 11.71 -9.78
CA CYS A 76 -12.13 11.20 -10.13
C CYS A 76 -12.52 9.92 -9.37
N ARG A 77 -11.53 9.11 -8.93
CA ARG A 77 -11.78 7.86 -8.19
C ARG A 77 -11.74 8.01 -6.68
N ARG A 78 -10.90 8.91 -6.18
CA ARG A 78 -10.56 9.03 -4.75
C ARG A 78 -10.90 10.40 -4.18
N GLY A 79 -11.37 11.33 -5.00
CA GLY A 79 -11.62 12.73 -4.67
C GLY A 79 -10.36 13.60 -4.69
N LYS A 80 -10.54 14.92 -4.77
CA LYS A 80 -9.44 15.90 -4.82
C LYS A 80 -8.62 15.88 -3.52
N PRO A 81 -7.27 15.83 -3.57
CA PRO A 81 -6.43 16.02 -2.39
C PRO A 81 -6.33 17.52 -2.07
N THR A 82 -6.18 17.86 -0.79
CA THR A 82 -5.82 19.20 -0.34
C THR A 82 -4.32 19.46 -0.42
N GLU A 83 -3.50 18.41 -0.27
CA GLU A 83 -2.04 18.50 -0.25
C GLU A 83 -1.37 17.32 -0.97
N ILE A 84 -0.42 17.61 -1.85
CA ILE A 84 0.43 16.62 -2.56
C ILE A 84 1.89 16.82 -2.14
N HIS A 85 2.58 15.72 -1.84
CA HIS A 85 4.03 15.67 -1.61
C HIS A 85 4.70 14.85 -2.70
N SER A 86 5.81 15.34 -3.25
CA SER A 86 6.63 14.58 -4.21
C SER A 86 8.11 14.91 -4.07
N ASP A 87 8.96 14.13 -4.75
CA ASP A 87 10.34 14.57 -5.02
C ASP A 87 10.39 15.72 -6.04
N CYS A 88 11.57 16.28 -6.23
CA CYS A 88 11.84 17.35 -7.21
C CYS A 88 11.99 16.83 -8.65
N GLY A 89 11.33 15.72 -9.01
CA GLY A 89 11.26 15.24 -10.38
C GLY A 89 10.73 16.31 -11.33
N THR A 90 11.36 16.45 -12.51
CA THR A 90 11.05 17.51 -13.48
C THR A 90 9.58 17.48 -13.93
N ASN A 91 9.01 16.29 -14.04
CA ASN A 91 7.61 16.04 -14.34
C ASN A 91 6.66 16.57 -13.26
N PHE A 92 6.98 16.37 -11.98
CA PHE A 92 6.18 16.90 -10.87
C PHE A 92 6.29 18.42 -10.76
N ILE A 93 7.50 18.98 -10.92
CA ILE A 93 7.73 20.43 -10.91
C ILE A 93 6.93 21.10 -12.03
N ALA A 94 6.99 20.56 -13.23
CA ALA A 94 6.26 21.10 -14.37
C ALA A 94 4.74 20.88 -14.25
N ALA A 95 4.28 19.78 -13.63
CA ALA A 95 2.86 19.58 -13.33
C ALA A 95 2.33 20.60 -12.31
N ASP A 96 3.04 20.86 -11.21
CA ASP A 96 2.66 21.91 -10.23
C ASP A 96 2.58 23.29 -10.91
N ARG A 97 3.56 23.61 -11.77
CA ARG A 97 3.56 24.85 -12.55
C ARG A 97 2.32 24.98 -13.43
N GLU A 98 1.97 23.92 -14.16
CA GLU A 98 0.81 23.93 -15.06
C GLU A 98 -0.51 24.09 -14.29
N LEU A 99 -0.67 23.37 -13.18
CA LEU A 99 -1.85 23.50 -12.32
C LEU A 99 -2.00 24.92 -11.76
N ARG A 100 -0.89 25.55 -11.33
CA ARG A 100 -0.88 26.95 -10.86
C ARG A 100 -1.21 27.94 -11.97
N ARG A 101 -0.71 27.69 -13.20
CA ARG A 101 -1.00 28.54 -14.37
C ARG A 101 -2.51 28.56 -14.67
N VAL A 102 -3.15 27.40 -14.67
CA VAL A 102 -4.60 27.28 -14.90
C VAL A 102 -5.36 28.08 -13.85
N VAL A 103 -5.05 27.89 -12.57
CA VAL A 103 -5.67 28.67 -11.48
C VAL A 103 -5.46 30.18 -11.69
N ALA A 104 -4.24 30.60 -12.04
CA ALA A 104 -3.93 32.01 -12.27
C ALA A 104 -4.71 32.64 -13.44
N SER A 105 -5.02 31.88 -14.50
CA SER A 105 -5.79 32.40 -15.65
C SER A 105 -7.23 32.77 -15.33
N PHE A 106 -7.82 32.18 -14.29
CA PHE A 106 -9.18 32.50 -13.83
C PHE A 106 -9.22 33.67 -12.84
N ARG A 107 -8.07 34.24 -12.46
CA ARG A 107 -7.98 35.24 -11.38
C ARG A 107 -8.37 36.67 -11.74
N LYS A 108 -9.17 36.85 -12.79
CA LYS A 108 -9.55 38.18 -13.29
C LYS A 108 -10.70 38.83 -12.48
N ASP A 109 -11.47 38.05 -11.72
CA ASP A 109 -12.58 38.52 -10.89
C ASP A 109 -12.37 38.24 -9.37
N GLU A 110 -12.58 39.24 -8.51
CA GLU A 110 -12.29 39.17 -7.06
C GLU A 110 -13.04 38.10 -6.26
N PRO A 111 -14.36 37.87 -6.43
CA PRO A 111 -15.08 36.81 -5.70
C PRO A 111 -14.61 35.41 -6.12
N VAL A 112 -14.24 35.28 -7.39
CA VAL A 112 -13.76 34.07 -8.03
C VAL A 112 -12.36 33.69 -7.52
N ASN A 113 -11.55 34.68 -7.15
CA ASN A 113 -10.22 34.49 -6.58
C ASN A 113 -10.22 33.71 -5.27
N LYS A 114 -11.11 34.04 -4.32
CA LYS A 114 -11.16 33.38 -3.01
C LYS A 114 -11.55 31.90 -3.15
N PHE A 115 -12.57 31.62 -3.96
CA PHE A 115 -13.02 30.26 -4.25
C PHE A 115 -11.90 29.40 -4.87
N PHE A 116 -11.19 29.90 -5.88
CA PHE A 116 -10.09 29.16 -6.51
C PHE A 116 -8.86 29.00 -5.60
N MET A 117 -8.62 29.92 -4.66
CA MET A 117 -7.57 29.75 -3.66
C MET A 117 -7.90 28.63 -2.68
N GLU A 118 -9.14 28.57 -2.19
CA GLU A 118 -9.64 27.50 -1.31
C GLU A 118 -9.67 26.14 -2.04
N GLU A 119 -9.98 26.14 -3.34
CA GLU A 119 -10.03 24.94 -4.16
C GLU A 119 -8.66 24.47 -4.67
N SER A 120 -7.58 25.24 -4.48
CA SER A 120 -6.25 24.89 -5.00
C SER A 120 -5.57 23.75 -4.22
N ILE A 121 -4.83 22.89 -4.94
CA ILE A 121 -4.05 21.82 -4.33
C ILE A 121 -2.72 22.40 -3.83
N LYS A 122 -2.41 22.24 -2.54
CA LYS A 122 -1.11 22.63 -2.00
C LYS A 122 -0.05 21.60 -2.37
N TRP A 123 0.91 21.97 -3.21
CA TRP A 123 2.06 21.11 -3.53
C TRP A 123 3.26 21.39 -2.62
N LYS A 124 3.89 20.33 -2.11
CA LYS A 124 5.13 20.39 -1.34
C LYS A 124 6.18 19.46 -1.95
N PHE A 125 7.37 19.99 -2.17
CA PHE A 125 8.51 19.23 -2.67
C PHE A 125 9.43 18.86 -1.51
N ASN A 126 9.93 17.63 -1.51
CA ASN A 126 10.95 17.20 -0.56
C ASN A 126 12.24 18.02 -0.78
N PRO A 127 12.97 18.42 0.28
CA PRO A 127 14.24 19.11 0.11
C PRO A 127 15.22 18.27 -0.72
N PRO A 128 16.03 18.87 -1.62
CA PRO A 128 17.06 18.17 -2.36
C PRO A 128 17.98 17.39 -1.40
N ALA A 129 18.30 16.14 -1.73
CA ALA A 129 19.16 15.24 -0.93
C ALA A 129 18.66 14.86 0.48
N ALA A 130 17.42 15.17 0.86
CA ALA A 130 16.83 14.76 2.14
C ALA A 130 15.56 13.87 1.99
N PRO A 131 15.65 12.71 1.29
CA PRO A 131 14.52 11.80 1.16
C PRO A 131 13.96 11.39 2.54
N HIS A 132 14.81 11.27 3.56
CA HIS A 132 14.41 10.83 4.91
C HIS A 132 13.29 11.64 5.60
N PHE A 133 12.96 12.88 5.18
CA PHE A 133 11.80 13.61 5.71
C PHE A 133 10.44 12.93 5.41
N GLY A 134 10.39 12.03 4.42
CA GLY A 134 9.20 11.23 4.06
C GLY A 134 9.06 9.86 4.76
N GLY A 135 9.93 9.54 5.73
CA GLY A 135 10.31 8.17 6.11
C GLY A 135 9.26 7.05 6.24
N LEU A 136 8.00 7.31 6.62
CA LEU A 136 7.00 6.24 6.79
C LEU A 136 6.26 5.89 5.48
N TRP A 137 5.94 6.89 4.67
CA TRP A 137 5.27 6.66 3.38
C TRP A 137 6.29 6.27 2.31
N GLU A 138 7.51 6.81 2.37
CA GLU A 138 8.60 6.40 1.45
C GLU A 138 8.98 4.94 1.63
N ALA A 139 8.99 4.42 2.86
CA ALA A 139 9.21 3.00 3.10
C ALA A 139 8.09 2.14 2.48
N ALA A 140 6.84 2.57 2.59
CA ALA A 140 5.69 1.89 1.99
C ALA A 140 5.75 1.91 0.46
N VAL A 141 6.05 3.07 -0.13
CA VAL A 141 6.24 3.23 -1.59
C VAL A 141 7.42 2.37 -2.05
N LYS A 142 8.59 2.47 -1.42
CA LYS A 142 9.79 1.71 -1.78
C LYS A 142 9.56 0.20 -1.69
N SER A 143 8.87 -0.26 -0.64
CA SER A 143 8.50 -1.67 -0.50
C SER A 143 7.55 -2.10 -1.61
N ALA A 144 6.47 -1.37 -1.87
CA ALA A 144 5.52 -1.69 -2.93
C ALA A 144 6.20 -1.78 -4.31
N LYS A 145 7.06 -0.79 -4.63
CA LYS A 145 7.86 -0.77 -5.87
C LYS A 145 8.76 -1.99 -6.01
N LEU A 146 9.46 -2.35 -4.93
CA LEU A 146 10.37 -3.48 -4.91
C LEU A 146 9.62 -4.80 -5.16
N HIS A 147 8.49 -5.00 -4.49
CA HIS A 147 7.66 -6.19 -4.67
C HIS A 147 7.10 -6.28 -6.09
N LEU A 148 6.57 -5.17 -6.64
CA LEU A 148 6.08 -5.11 -8.01
C LEU A 148 7.15 -5.53 -9.02
N LYS A 149 8.34 -4.94 -8.94
CA LYS A 149 9.46 -5.27 -9.83
C LYS A 149 9.91 -6.72 -9.68
N ARG A 150 9.97 -7.25 -8.46
CA ARG A 150 10.37 -8.64 -8.18
C ARG A 150 9.33 -9.67 -8.60
N THR A 151 8.05 -9.35 -8.49
CA THR A 151 6.96 -10.25 -8.90
C THR A 151 6.88 -10.32 -10.41
N ILE A 152 6.80 -9.17 -11.09
CA ILE A 152 6.67 -9.15 -12.56
C ILE A 152 7.95 -9.67 -13.22
N GLY A 153 9.12 -9.32 -12.66
CA GLY A 153 10.41 -9.80 -13.14
C GLY A 153 10.64 -9.47 -14.62
N LYS A 154 10.87 -10.51 -15.44
CA LYS A 154 11.08 -10.40 -16.89
C LYS A 154 9.81 -10.67 -17.71
N GLN A 155 8.67 -10.90 -17.07
CA GLN A 155 7.41 -11.18 -17.77
C GLN A 155 6.94 -9.94 -18.52
N ILE A 156 6.49 -10.15 -19.76
CA ILE A 156 5.94 -9.09 -20.60
C ILE A 156 4.43 -9.30 -20.63
N LEU A 157 3.72 -8.44 -19.94
CA LEU A 157 2.25 -8.42 -19.89
C LEU A 157 1.69 -7.58 -21.03
N THR A 158 0.48 -7.90 -21.50
CA THR A 158 -0.30 -6.92 -22.28
C THR A 158 -0.72 -5.76 -21.38
N TYR A 159 -1.15 -4.65 -21.97
CA TYR A 159 -1.69 -3.52 -21.21
C TYR A 159 -2.84 -3.96 -20.27
N GLU A 160 -3.79 -4.75 -20.75
CA GLU A 160 -4.91 -5.25 -19.94
C GLU A 160 -4.48 -6.22 -18.83
N GLU A 161 -3.53 -7.12 -19.11
CA GLU A 161 -2.99 -8.04 -18.10
C GLU A 161 -2.23 -7.28 -17.01
N PHE A 162 -1.44 -6.26 -17.40
CA PHE A 162 -0.74 -5.38 -16.48
C PHE A 162 -1.73 -4.55 -15.66
N LEU A 163 -2.77 -3.98 -16.28
CA LEU A 163 -3.84 -3.24 -15.62
C LEU A 163 -4.53 -4.06 -14.55
N THR A 164 -4.96 -5.27 -14.89
CA THR A 164 -5.61 -6.19 -13.94
C THR A 164 -4.69 -6.51 -12.76
N LEU A 165 -3.43 -6.88 -13.04
CA LEU A 165 -2.46 -7.19 -11.99
C LEU A 165 -2.22 -6.01 -11.05
N ILE A 166 -2.05 -4.80 -11.58
CA ILE A 166 -1.80 -3.60 -10.77
C ILE A 166 -3.01 -3.27 -9.88
N ILE A 167 -4.23 -3.39 -10.39
CA ILE A 167 -5.45 -3.17 -9.60
C ILE A 167 -5.60 -4.22 -8.50
N GLN A 168 -5.33 -5.50 -8.78
CA GLN A 168 -5.34 -6.55 -7.76
C GLN A 168 -4.27 -6.30 -6.69
N ILE A 169 -3.08 -5.82 -7.08
CA ILE A 169 -2.02 -5.45 -6.16
C ILE A 169 -2.43 -4.24 -5.29
N GLU A 170 -3.10 -3.23 -5.84
CA GLU A 170 -3.66 -2.13 -5.04
C GLU A 170 -4.63 -2.66 -3.97
N ALA A 171 -5.52 -3.58 -4.35
CA ALA A 171 -6.47 -4.18 -3.41
C ALA A 171 -5.75 -4.97 -2.30
N CYS A 172 -4.73 -5.74 -2.68
CA CYS A 172 -3.85 -6.46 -1.75
C CYS A 172 -3.16 -5.51 -0.75
N LEU A 173 -2.52 -4.44 -1.23
CA LEU A 173 -1.87 -3.45 -0.37
C LEU A 173 -2.88 -2.83 0.62
N ASN A 174 -4.10 -2.57 0.18
CA ASN A 174 -5.15 -1.94 0.99
C ASN A 174 -5.94 -2.91 1.89
N SER A 175 -5.76 -4.23 1.75
CA SER A 175 -6.40 -5.21 2.63
C SER A 175 -5.63 -5.45 3.94
N ARG A 176 -4.42 -4.89 4.07
CA ARG A 176 -3.59 -5.12 5.27
C ARG A 176 -4.27 -4.64 6.56
N PRO A 177 -4.23 -5.44 7.63
CA PRO A 177 -4.67 -5.04 8.97
C PRO A 177 -3.82 -3.90 9.52
N LEU A 178 -4.43 -2.89 10.11
CA LEU A 178 -3.75 -1.77 10.77
C LEU A 178 -3.79 -1.93 12.28
N CYS A 179 -4.98 -2.11 12.83
CA CYS A 179 -5.25 -2.26 14.26
C CYS A 179 -6.55 -3.04 14.46
N PRO A 180 -6.82 -3.56 15.68
CA PRO A 180 -8.13 -4.08 16.05
C PRO A 180 -9.22 -3.00 15.88
N ILE A 181 -10.45 -3.39 15.52
CA ILE A 181 -11.63 -2.48 15.53
C ILE A 181 -12.28 -2.44 16.92
N SER A 182 -12.18 -3.54 17.66
CA SER A 182 -12.88 -3.76 18.91
C SER A 182 -11.93 -4.25 19.99
N GLU A 183 -12.20 -3.84 21.22
CA GLU A 183 -11.54 -4.34 22.41
C GLU A 183 -12.13 -5.67 22.88
N ASP A 184 -13.29 -6.10 22.35
CA ASP A 184 -13.88 -7.39 22.69
C ASP A 184 -12.91 -8.54 22.33
N PRO A 185 -12.47 -9.34 23.33
CA PRO A 185 -11.60 -10.49 23.09
C PRO A 185 -12.22 -11.55 22.16
N SER A 186 -13.55 -11.56 22.01
CA SER A 186 -14.29 -12.47 21.13
C SER A 186 -14.20 -12.09 19.66
N GLU A 187 -13.99 -10.79 19.37
CA GLU A 187 -13.92 -10.27 18.01
C GLU A 187 -12.49 -10.28 17.47
N LEU A 188 -12.34 -10.70 16.22
CA LEU A 188 -11.07 -10.69 15.49
C LEU A 188 -11.04 -9.63 14.39
N ALA A 189 -12.02 -8.71 14.36
CA ALA A 189 -12.14 -7.71 13.32
C ALA A 189 -11.00 -6.70 13.38
N VAL A 190 -10.48 -6.33 12.20
CA VAL A 190 -9.34 -5.42 12.04
C VAL A 190 -9.66 -4.31 11.06
N LEU A 191 -9.19 -3.11 11.39
CA LEU A 191 -9.28 -1.98 10.51
C LEU A 191 -8.25 -2.13 9.40
N THR A 192 -8.63 -1.86 8.17
CA THR A 192 -7.74 -1.90 7.00
C THR A 192 -7.86 -0.59 6.23
N PRO A 193 -6.87 -0.21 5.41
CA PRO A 193 -7.04 0.93 4.51
C PRO A 193 -8.27 0.80 3.61
N GLY A 194 -8.65 -0.41 3.22
CA GLY A 194 -9.86 -0.72 2.46
C GLY A 194 -11.15 -0.19 3.12
N HIS A 195 -11.26 -0.27 4.45
CA HIS A 195 -12.42 0.26 5.17
C HIS A 195 -12.61 1.76 4.94
N PHE A 196 -11.53 2.52 4.83
CA PHE A 196 -11.59 3.95 4.54
C PHE A 196 -11.93 4.27 3.08
N ILE A 197 -11.72 3.32 2.16
CA ILE A 197 -11.92 3.50 0.72
C ILE A 197 -13.34 3.12 0.31
N ILE A 198 -13.84 1.97 0.80
CA ILE A 198 -15.12 1.39 0.37
C ILE A 198 -16.11 1.14 1.53
N GLY A 199 -15.75 1.50 2.76
CA GLY A 199 -16.60 1.29 3.95
C GLY A 199 -16.52 -0.12 4.56
N THR A 200 -15.77 -1.04 3.96
CA THR A 200 -15.64 -2.43 4.42
C THR A 200 -14.28 -3.05 4.03
N ALA A 201 -14.00 -4.26 4.50
CA ALA A 201 -12.82 -5.01 4.12
C ALA A 201 -12.85 -5.39 2.62
N LEU A 202 -11.69 -5.28 1.96
CA LEU A 202 -11.53 -5.73 0.58
C LEU A 202 -11.49 -7.26 0.53
N THR A 203 -12.30 -7.84 -0.34
CA THR A 203 -12.33 -9.27 -0.65
C THR A 203 -12.05 -9.50 -2.14
N THR A 204 -11.83 -10.75 -2.53
CA THR A 204 -11.60 -11.15 -3.93
C THR A 204 -12.37 -12.42 -4.25
N ILE A 205 -12.57 -12.68 -5.54
CA ILE A 205 -13.10 -13.95 -6.02
C ILE A 205 -12.20 -15.12 -5.58
N PRO A 206 -12.76 -16.27 -5.18
CA PRO A 206 -11.97 -17.47 -4.92
C PRO A 206 -11.27 -17.96 -6.20
N GLU A 207 -10.01 -18.36 -6.07
CA GLU A 207 -9.19 -18.85 -7.17
C GLU A 207 -8.40 -20.10 -6.77
N GLU A 208 -8.05 -20.92 -7.76
CA GLU A 208 -7.13 -22.05 -7.60
C GLU A 208 -5.74 -21.55 -7.16
N ASN A 209 -5.05 -22.32 -6.32
CA ASN A 209 -3.66 -22.03 -5.98
C ASN A 209 -2.73 -22.44 -7.12
N LEU A 210 -2.05 -21.45 -7.72
CA LEU A 210 -1.18 -21.61 -8.88
C LEU A 210 0.31 -21.45 -8.53
N LEU A 211 0.67 -21.27 -7.26
CA LEU A 211 2.05 -20.94 -6.85
C LEU A 211 3.09 -21.97 -7.29
N ASP A 212 2.73 -23.25 -7.30
CA ASP A 212 3.62 -24.35 -7.66
C ASP A 212 3.38 -24.88 -9.08
N GLU A 213 2.39 -24.35 -9.81
CA GLU A 213 2.09 -24.77 -11.18
C GLU A 213 3.12 -24.21 -12.16
N LYS A 214 3.72 -25.08 -12.99
CA LYS A 214 4.54 -24.65 -14.13
C LYS A 214 3.62 -24.13 -15.24
N ILE A 215 3.28 -22.85 -15.18
CA ILE A 215 2.38 -22.22 -16.13
C ILE A 215 3.13 -21.86 -17.42
N SER A 216 2.69 -22.43 -18.54
CA SER A 216 3.11 -21.97 -19.86
C SER A 216 2.69 -20.52 -20.08
N SER A 217 3.55 -19.73 -20.70
CA SER A 217 3.27 -18.34 -21.09
C SER A 217 2.07 -18.21 -22.04
N LEU A 218 1.57 -19.31 -22.61
CA LEU A 218 0.35 -19.37 -23.43
C LEU A 218 -0.94 -19.30 -22.58
N LYS A 219 -0.90 -19.73 -21.32
CA LYS A 219 -2.04 -19.64 -20.38
C LYS A 219 -2.00 -18.31 -19.62
N ARG A 220 -2.17 -17.22 -20.36
CA ARG A 220 -1.99 -15.82 -19.88
C ARG A 220 -2.83 -15.43 -18.67
N TRP A 221 -4.07 -15.93 -18.59
CA TRP A 221 -4.93 -15.68 -17.44
C TRP A 221 -4.32 -16.28 -16.17
N LYS A 222 -3.97 -17.58 -16.21
CA LYS A 222 -3.26 -18.27 -15.11
C LYS A 222 -1.95 -17.58 -14.75
N LEU A 223 -1.19 -17.09 -15.74
CA LEU A 223 0.04 -16.33 -15.46
C LEU A 223 -0.26 -15.06 -14.63
N THR A 224 -1.30 -14.31 -14.98
CA THR A 224 -1.67 -13.09 -14.26
C THR A 224 -2.06 -13.40 -12.82
N GLN A 225 -2.85 -14.47 -12.61
CA GLN A 225 -3.21 -14.90 -11.25
C GLN A 225 -2.03 -15.46 -10.45
N GLN A 226 -1.14 -16.22 -11.08
CA GLN A 226 0.08 -16.70 -10.41
C GLN A 226 1.00 -15.54 -9.99
N LEU A 227 1.13 -14.50 -10.83
CA LEU A 227 1.88 -13.29 -10.47
C LEU A 227 1.23 -12.60 -9.28
N PHE A 228 -0.09 -12.46 -9.25
CA PHE A 228 -0.81 -11.88 -8.13
C PHE A 228 -0.62 -12.68 -6.83
N GLN A 229 -0.77 -14.01 -6.87
CA GLN A 229 -0.54 -14.89 -5.73
C GLN A 229 0.93 -14.83 -5.25
N SER A 230 1.89 -14.75 -6.18
CA SER A 230 3.31 -14.59 -5.88
C SER A 230 3.62 -13.26 -5.21
N PHE A 231 2.95 -12.18 -5.64
CA PHE A 231 3.02 -10.88 -4.97
C PHE A 231 2.52 -10.99 -3.53
N TRP A 232 1.31 -11.54 -3.35
CA TRP A 232 0.69 -11.72 -2.05
C TRP A 232 1.58 -12.49 -1.08
N LYS A 233 2.10 -13.66 -1.49
CA LYS A 233 2.97 -14.51 -0.65
C LYS A 233 4.20 -13.75 -0.13
N ARG A 234 4.85 -12.98 -1.01
CA ARG A 234 6.05 -12.20 -0.64
C ARG A 234 5.69 -11.01 0.26
N TRP A 235 4.70 -10.22 -0.18
CA TRP A 235 4.34 -8.99 0.50
C TRP A 235 3.70 -9.21 1.88
N SER A 236 2.80 -10.19 2.02
CA SER A 236 2.16 -10.48 3.31
C SER A 236 3.19 -10.95 4.35
N SER A 237 4.14 -11.78 3.92
CA SER A 237 5.26 -12.25 4.74
C SER A 237 6.19 -11.10 5.15
N GLU A 238 6.56 -10.21 4.21
CA GLU A 238 7.36 -9.02 4.51
C GLU A 238 6.61 -8.04 5.42
N TYR A 239 5.29 -7.87 5.24
CA TYR A 239 4.45 -7.01 6.08
C TYR A 239 4.40 -7.51 7.53
N ILE A 240 4.10 -8.80 7.75
CA ILE A 240 4.10 -9.41 9.10
C ILE A 240 5.47 -9.26 9.76
N THR A 241 6.54 -9.48 9.00
CA THR A 241 7.92 -9.32 9.49
C THR A 241 8.22 -7.85 9.83
N SER A 242 7.68 -6.90 9.06
CA SER A 242 7.86 -5.47 9.33
C SER A 242 7.19 -5.03 10.63
N LEU A 243 6.05 -5.63 10.98
CA LEU A 243 5.37 -5.40 12.26
C LEU A 243 6.19 -5.93 13.46
N GLN A 244 6.98 -7.00 13.26
CA GLN A 244 7.89 -7.52 14.28
C GLN A 244 9.13 -6.61 14.49
N ARG A 245 9.59 -5.94 13.43
CA ARG A 245 10.78 -5.07 13.47
C ARG A 245 10.45 -3.72 14.09
N ARG A 246 10.66 -3.58 15.40
CA ARG A 246 10.70 -2.27 16.07
C ARG A 246 12.03 -1.55 15.82
N ASN A 247 11.94 -0.22 15.75
CA ASN A 247 13.05 0.68 15.42
C ASN A 247 14.30 0.36 16.24
N LYS A 248 15.44 0.28 15.54
CA LYS A 248 16.76 0.18 16.15
C LYS A 248 16.90 1.30 17.19
N TRP A 249 17.37 0.93 18.38
CA TRP A 249 17.73 1.76 19.53
C TRP A 249 16.61 1.99 20.58
N GLN A 250 16.84 1.39 21.75
CA GLN A 250 16.28 1.67 23.08
C GLN A 250 14.84 1.18 23.42
N LYS A 251 14.72 -0.08 23.85
CA LYS A 251 14.04 -0.57 25.07
C LYS A 251 13.79 -2.09 25.00
N SER A 252 13.72 -2.74 26.16
CA SER A 252 13.32 -4.16 26.32
C SER A 252 12.06 -4.45 25.50
N GLN A 253 12.05 -5.57 24.77
CA GLN A 253 10.94 -6.01 23.96
C GLN A 253 9.77 -6.32 24.89
N GLN A 254 8.64 -5.62 24.75
CA GLN A 254 7.46 -5.94 25.54
C GLN A 254 6.96 -7.32 25.10
N ASN A 255 6.94 -8.27 26.04
CA ASN A 255 6.46 -9.62 25.81
C ASN A 255 5.04 -9.61 25.23
N VAL A 256 4.72 -10.60 24.40
CA VAL A 256 3.35 -10.88 23.95
C VAL A 256 2.50 -11.17 25.19
N LYS A 257 1.33 -10.55 25.27
CA LYS A 257 0.42 -10.63 26.43
C LYS A 257 -0.83 -11.42 26.10
N LEU A 258 -1.51 -11.83 27.17
CA LEU A 258 -2.87 -12.34 27.09
C LEU A 258 -3.78 -11.29 26.43
N ASN A 259 -4.70 -11.72 25.58
CA ASN A 259 -5.62 -10.90 24.78
C ASN A 259 -5.00 -10.04 23.66
N ASP A 260 -3.69 -10.14 23.38
CA ASP A 260 -3.12 -9.52 22.20
C ASP A 260 -3.76 -10.09 20.92
N LEU A 261 -4.20 -9.22 20.01
CA LEU A 261 -4.61 -9.61 18.66
C LEU A 261 -3.36 -9.75 17.79
N VAL A 262 -3.19 -10.94 17.20
CA VAL A 262 -1.99 -11.29 16.43
C VAL A 262 -2.32 -11.69 15.00
N LEU A 263 -1.43 -11.31 14.09
CA LEU A 263 -1.36 -11.86 12.74
C LEU A 263 -0.50 -13.11 12.75
N LEU A 264 -1.02 -14.21 12.21
CA LEU A 264 -0.30 -15.46 12.06
C LEU A 264 0.35 -15.53 10.68
N LYS A 265 1.64 -15.84 10.66
CA LYS A 265 2.35 -16.16 9.42
C LYS A 265 1.97 -17.56 8.96
N ASP A 266 1.27 -17.63 7.83
CA ASP A 266 0.87 -18.87 7.18
C ASP A 266 1.00 -18.68 5.67
N ASP A 267 1.81 -19.54 5.06
CA ASP A 267 2.21 -19.39 3.66
C ASP A 267 1.14 -19.89 2.68
N ASN A 268 0.05 -20.50 3.18
CA ASN A 268 -1.00 -21.14 2.39
C ASN A 268 -2.34 -20.38 2.41
N ILE A 269 -2.34 -19.09 2.75
CA ILE A 269 -3.56 -18.28 2.75
C ILE A 269 -3.78 -17.62 1.38
N PRO A 270 -4.99 -17.66 0.81
CA PRO A 270 -5.30 -16.96 -0.44
C PRO A 270 -5.11 -15.43 -0.32
N PRO A 271 -4.91 -14.72 -1.45
CA PRO A 271 -4.79 -13.28 -1.44
C PRO A 271 -5.93 -12.57 -0.71
N LEU A 272 -5.59 -11.45 -0.07
CA LEU A 272 -6.47 -10.57 0.74
C LEU A 272 -7.00 -11.20 2.04
N HIS A 273 -6.68 -12.46 2.33
CA HIS A 273 -7.13 -13.10 3.57
C HIS A 273 -6.00 -13.06 4.60
N TRP A 274 -6.29 -12.59 5.81
CA TRP A 274 -5.30 -12.52 6.89
C TRP A 274 -5.71 -13.44 8.01
N LYS A 275 -4.81 -14.33 8.42
CA LYS A 275 -5.07 -15.24 9.54
C LYS A 275 -4.82 -14.51 10.85
N LEU A 276 -5.92 -14.18 11.50
CA LEU A 276 -5.95 -13.47 12.77
C LEU A 276 -6.19 -14.45 13.91
N GLY A 277 -5.74 -14.07 15.10
CA GLY A 277 -6.09 -14.79 16.31
C GLY A 277 -5.77 -14.00 17.56
N ARG A 278 -6.38 -14.42 18.67
CA ARG A 278 -6.27 -13.79 19.98
C ARG A 278 -5.41 -14.66 20.89
N VAL A 279 -4.43 -14.07 21.56
CA VAL A 279 -3.61 -14.81 22.54
C VAL A 279 -4.46 -15.16 23.76
N THR A 280 -4.57 -16.45 24.06
CA THR A 280 -5.36 -16.98 25.18
C THR A 280 -4.48 -17.49 26.32
N GLN A 281 -3.25 -17.91 26.03
CA GLN A 281 -2.26 -18.32 27.02
C GLN A 281 -0.85 -17.96 26.55
N VAL A 282 0.03 -17.63 27.49
CA VAL A 282 1.45 -17.37 27.26
C VAL A 282 2.30 -18.42 27.99
N TYR A 283 3.39 -18.84 27.37
CA TYR A 283 4.34 -19.79 27.96
C TYR A 283 5.73 -19.11 28.09
N PRO A 284 6.04 -18.47 29.24
CA PRO A 284 7.35 -17.90 29.49
C PRO A 284 8.41 -18.99 29.66
N SER A 285 9.65 -18.68 29.26
CA SER A 285 10.82 -19.51 29.51
C SER A 285 11.45 -19.17 30.87
N GLY A 286 12.51 -19.87 31.28
CA GLY A 286 13.19 -19.60 32.56
C GLY A 286 13.82 -18.21 32.70
N ASP A 287 13.92 -17.46 31.60
CA ASP A 287 14.37 -16.06 31.50
C ASP A 287 13.20 -15.04 31.47
N ASP A 288 11.98 -15.49 31.77
CA ASP A 288 10.73 -14.71 31.72
C ASP A 288 10.38 -14.15 30.31
N GLN A 289 11.00 -14.69 29.26
CA GLN A 289 10.68 -14.34 27.87
C GLN A 289 9.59 -15.26 27.31
N VAL A 290 8.54 -14.68 26.73
CA VAL A 290 7.46 -15.44 26.09
C VAL A 290 7.93 -15.93 24.72
N ARG A 291 8.17 -17.23 24.57
CA ARG A 291 8.62 -17.83 23.30
C ARG A 291 7.49 -18.53 22.54
N VAL A 292 6.47 -18.99 23.26
CA VAL A 292 5.33 -19.74 22.73
C VAL A 292 4.04 -19.20 23.34
N VAL A 293 2.98 -19.17 22.53
CA VAL A 293 1.63 -18.76 22.96
C VAL A 293 0.57 -19.72 22.40
N LEU A 294 -0.57 -19.78 23.08
CA LEU A 294 -1.79 -20.40 22.58
C LEU A 294 -2.70 -19.32 21.99
N VAL A 295 -3.10 -19.48 20.74
CA VAL A 295 -3.87 -18.48 19.99
C VAL A 295 -5.21 -19.05 19.58
N LYS A 296 -6.31 -18.35 19.87
CA LYS A 296 -7.66 -18.66 19.38
C LYS A 296 -7.87 -17.97 18.04
N THR A 297 -8.12 -18.76 17.00
CA THR A 297 -8.48 -18.30 15.65
C THR A 297 -9.96 -18.60 15.38
N ALA A 298 -10.49 -18.11 14.26
CA ALA A 298 -11.85 -18.47 13.82
C ALA A 298 -12.06 -19.99 13.67
N ASN A 299 -10.99 -20.74 13.39
CA ASN A 299 -11.04 -22.18 13.14
C ASN A 299 -10.57 -23.02 14.34
N GLY A 300 -10.40 -22.42 15.53
CA GLY A 300 -9.97 -23.12 16.75
C GLY A 300 -8.64 -22.64 17.33
N LEU A 301 -8.10 -23.41 18.29
CA LEU A 301 -6.90 -23.08 19.05
C LEU A 301 -5.62 -23.60 18.38
N LEU A 302 -4.58 -22.77 18.34
CA LEU A 302 -3.27 -23.10 17.77
C LEU A 302 -2.15 -22.71 18.72
N LYS A 303 -1.28 -23.65 19.07
CA LYS A 303 -0.02 -23.35 19.77
C LYS A 303 1.03 -22.91 18.76
N ARG A 304 1.63 -21.73 18.94
CA ARG A 304 2.57 -21.14 17.97
C ARG A 304 3.74 -20.44 18.65
N PRO A 305 4.96 -20.53 18.08
CA PRO A 305 6.09 -19.73 18.55
C PRO A 305 5.92 -18.26 18.13
N ILE A 306 6.41 -17.33 18.95
CA ILE A 306 6.21 -15.88 18.73
C ILE A 306 6.81 -15.38 17.41
N HIS A 307 7.85 -16.02 16.87
CA HIS A 307 8.46 -15.62 15.60
C HIS A 307 7.56 -15.89 14.38
N LYS A 308 6.52 -16.73 14.52
CA LYS A 308 5.50 -17.00 13.49
C LYS A 308 4.26 -16.12 13.62
N LEU A 309 4.26 -15.13 14.50
CA LEU A 309 3.15 -14.21 14.67
C LEU A 309 3.64 -12.77 14.87
N SER A 310 2.76 -11.81 14.66
CA SER A 310 3.05 -10.41 14.95
C SER A 310 1.87 -9.78 15.65
N VAL A 311 2.13 -9.10 16.77
CA VAL A 311 1.10 -8.37 17.52
C VAL A 311 0.68 -7.15 16.69
N LEU A 312 -0.61 -6.98 16.49
CA LEU A 312 -1.12 -5.77 15.85
C LEU A 312 -0.90 -4.58 16.78
N PRO A 313 -0.40 -3.45 16.28
CA PRO A 313 -0.24 -2.26 17.10
C PRO A 313 -1.61 -1.82 17.60
N ILE A 314 -1.72 -1.63 18.92
CA ILE A 314 -2.96 -1.22 19.57
C ILE A 314 -3.13 0.31 19.47
N GLU A 315 -2.05 1.10 19.40
CA GLU A 315 -2.08 2.55 19.21
C GLU A 315 -0.81 3.07 18.49
N ASN A 316 -0.92 4.21 17.80
CA ASN A 316 0.19 5.09 17.38
C ASN A 316 0.29 6.26 18.34
#